data_AF-A0A2Z5EN46-F1
#
_entry.id   AF-A0A2Z5EN46-F1
#
_cell.length_a   1.000
_cell.length_b   1.000
_cell.length_c   1.000
_cell.angle_alpha   90.00
_cell.angle_beta   90.00
_cell.angle_gamma   90.00
#
_symmetry.space_group_name_H-M   'P 1'
#
loop_
_entity.id
_entity.type
_entity.pdbx_description
1 polymer ?
#
loop_
_entity_poly.entity_id
_entity_poly.type
_entity_poly.pdbx_seq_one_letter_code
_entity_poly.pdbx_strand_id
1 'polypeptide(L)'
;VGLEASDALVARLAAVAGRQVSEVPEALRHSRSRLTDGLLDASGVLAGRRVALALEPDLLAGVAALLTEAGCHVVTAVSPTTADHLRHMPCDDVVVGDFEDAEERSRDAGAQLLVASSHGAATAERLGIPLLRLGFP
;
A
#
# COMPACT_ATOMS: atom_id res chain seq x y z
N VAL A 1 -1.27 -4.27 -5.45
CA VAL A 1 -1.99 -4.99 -4.37
C VAL A 1 -3.26 -4.21 -4.10
N GLY A 2 -4.35 -4.85 -3.67
CA GLY A 2 -5.67 -4.20 -3.58
C GLY A 2 -6.72 -4.90 -4.41
N LEU A 3 -7.97 -4.45 -4.27
CA LEU A 3 -9.14 -4.98 -4.94
C LEU A 3 -9.02 -4.77 -6.46
N GLU A 4 -8.76 -3.55 -6.91
CA GLU A 4 -8.67 -3.25 -8.35
C GLU A 4 -7.51 -3.99 -9.01
N ALA A 5 -6.34 -3.98 -8.37
CA ALA A 5 -5.16 -4.68 -8.87
C ALA A 5 -5.38 -6.20 -8.96
N SER A 6 -6.07 -6.79 -7.98
CA SER A 6 -6.40 -8.22 -7.98
C SER A 6 -7.43 -8.56 -9.05
N ASP A 7 -8.46 -7.74 -9.22
CA ASP A 7 -9.47 -7.89 -10.26
C ASP A 7 -8.84 -7.82 -11.66
N ALA A 8 -7.95 -6.85 -11.88
CA ALA A 8 -7.22 -6.71 -13.13
C ALA A 8 -6.34 -7.94 -13.42
N LEU A 9 -5.61 -8.44 -12.42
CA LEU A 9 -4.79 -9.64 -12.57
C LEU A 9 -5.64 -10.87 -12.92
N VAL A 10 -6.72 -11.10 -12.18
CA VAL A 10 -7.62 -12.24 -12.42
C VAL A 10 -8.26 -12.16 -13.81
N ALA A 11 -8.71 -10.98 -14.22
CA ALA A 11 -9.26 -10.78 -15.57
C ALA A 11 -8.23 -11.06 -16.66
N ARG A 12 -6.97 -10.64 -16.49
CA ARG A 12 -5.89 -10.92 -17.44
C ARG A 12 -5.57 -12.41 -17.49
N LEU A 13 -5.48 -13.08 -16.36
CA LEU A 13 -5.25 -14.53 -16.31
C LEU A 13 -6.39 -15.32 -16.96
N ALA A 14 -7.64 -14.92 -16.74
CA ALA A 14 -8.79 -15.53 -17.40
C ALA A 14 -8.71 -15.39 -18.92
N ALA A 15 -8.40 -14.18 -19.41
CA ALA A 15 -8.23 -13.93 -20.83
C ALA A 15 -7.10 -14.77 -21.45
N VAL A 16 -5.94 -14.86 -20.78
CA VAL A 16 -4.81 -15.71 -21.22
C VAL A 16 -5.20 -17.19 -21.26
N ALA A 17 -6.04 -17.63 -20.32
CA ALA A 17 -6.54 -19.00 -20.26
C ALA A 17 -7.71 -19.27 -21.23
N GLY A 18 -8.15 -18.29 -22.03
CA GLY A 18 -9.29 -18.41 -22.93
C GLY A 18 -10.64 -18.53 -22.21
N ARG A 19 -10.72 -18.08 -20.96
CA ARG A 19 -11.93 -18.14 -20.12
C ARG A 19 -12.58 -16.77 -19.98
N GLN A 20 -13.89 -16.78 -19.84
CA GLN A 20 -14.68 -15.60 -19.49
C GLN A 20 -14.55 -15.29 -17.99
N VAL A 21 -14.78 -14.03 -17.59
CA VAL A 21 -14.77 -13.64 -16.16
C VAL A 21 -15.86 -14.37 -15.36
N SER A 22 -16.98 -14.72 -16.00
CA SER A 22 -18.04 -15.56 -15.40
C SER A 22 -17.56 -16.97 -15.03
N GLU A 23 -16.49 -17.46 -15.66
CA GLU A 23 -15.90 -18.78 -15.42
C GLU A 23 -14.79 -18.78 -14.37
N VAL A 24 -14.51 -17.64 -13.75
CA VAL A 24 -13.57 -17.54 -12.62
C VAL A 24 -14.02 -18.48 -11.49
N PRO A 25 -13.13 -19.23 -10.83
CA PRO A 25 -13.50 -20.09 -9.72
C PRO A 25 -14.22 -19.35 -8.59
N GLU A 26 -15.25 -19.98 -8.02
CA GLU A 26 -16.06 -19.41 -6.94
C GLU A 26 -15.23 -19.00 -5.72
N ALA A 27 -14.20 -19.77 -5.38
CA ALA A 27 -13.29 -19.46 -4.28
C ALA A 27 -12.59 -18.09 -4.43
N LEU A 28 -12.27 -17.68 -5.67
CA LEU A 28 -11.68 -16.36 -5.92
C LEU A 28 -12.71 -15.25 -5.77
N ARG A 29 -13.95 -15.46 -6.25
CA ARG A 29 -15.06 -14.51 -6.03
C ARG A 29 -15.37 -14.34 -4.54
N HIS A 30 -15.37 -15.43 -3.78
CA HIS A 30 -15.53 -15.36 -2.32
C HIS A 30 -14.38 -14.61 -1.65
N SER A 31 -13.14 -14.81 -2.09
CA SER A 31 -11.99 -14.08 -1.54
C SER A 31 -12.06 -12.58 -1.84
N ARG A 32 -12.51 -12.21 -3.04
CA ARG A 32 -12.81 -10.82 -3.40
C ARG A 32 -13.90 -10.21 -2.52
N SER A 33 -14.99 -10.96 -2.28
CA SER A 33 -16.08 -10.51 -1.40
C SER A 33 -15.59 -10.28 0.03
N ARG A 34 -14.80 -11.21 0.59
CA ARG A 34 -14.22 -11.04 1.94
C ARG A 34 -13.26 -9.86 2.03
N LEU A 35 -12.46 -9.60 1.00
CA LEU A 35 -11.62 -8.41 0.98
C LEU A 35 -12.45 -7.13 0.98
N THR A 36 -13.52 -7.08 0.18
CA THR A 36 -14.41 -5.92 0.11
C THR A 36 -15.09 -5.66 1.47
N ASP A 37 -15.59 -6.71 2.11
CA ASP A 37 -16.17 -6.68 3.45
C ASP A 37 -15.16 -6.19 4.49
N GLY A 38 -13.94 -6.74 4.48
CA GLY A 38 -12.87 -6.30 5.38
C GLY A 38 -12.44 -4.84 5.18
N LEU A 39 -12.47 -4.32 3.94
CA LEU A 39 -12.22 -2.91 3.67
C LEU A 39 -13.34 -2.02 4.25
N LEU A 40 -14.59 -2.45 4.15
CA LEU A 40 -15.73 -1.74 4.75
C LEU A 40 -15.65 -1.73 6.28
N ASP A 41 -15.36 -2.88 6.89
CA ASP A 41 -15.23 -3.01 8.35
C ASP A 41 -14.08 -2.16 8.91
N ALA A 42 -12.95 -2.11 8.21
CA ALA A 42 -11.77 -1.35 8.64
C ALA A 42 -11.89 0.16 8.36
N SER A 43 -12.78 0.58 7.45
CA SER A 43 -12.90 1.96 6.98
C SER A 43 -13.06 2.97 8.11
N GLY A 44 -13.81 2.65 9.17
CA GLY A 44 -14.01 3.57 10.30
C GLY A 44 -12.72 3.92 11.06
N VAL A 45 -11.74 3.01 11.09
CA VAL A 45 -10.46 3.23 11.77
C VAL A 45 -9.42 3.82 10.82
N LEU A 46 -9.46 3.42 9.55
CA LEU A 46 -8.45 3.75 8.53
C LEU A 46 -8.76 5.04 7.75
N ALA A 47 -10.02 5.43 7.65
CA ALA A 47 -10.42 6.62 6.90
C ALA A 47 -9.67 7.87 7.37
N GLY A 48 -9.01 8.55 6.43
CA GLY A 48 -8.24 9.77 6.65
C GLY A 48 -6.96 9.58 7.47
N ARG A 49 -6.57 8.36 7.83
CA ARG A 49 -5.30 8.12 8.51
C ARG A 49 -4.14 8.48 7.61
N ARG A 50 -3.25 9.32 8.12
CA ARG A 50 -2.04 9.75 7.41
C ARG A 50 -0.97 8.67 7.56
N VAL A 51 -0.57 8.06 6.45
CA VAL A 51 0.37 6.94 6.43
C VAL A 51 1.62 7.31 5.65
N ALA A 52 2.78 7.02 6.23
CA ALA A 52 4.06 7.08 5.55
C ALA A 52 4.52 5.69 5.15
N LEU A 53 5.09 5.55 3.95
CA LEU A 53 5.61 4.29 3.43
C LEU A 53 7.12 4.40 3.17
N ALA A 54 7.88 3.37 3.55
CA ALA A 54 9.29 3.22 3.18
C ALA A 54 9.52 1.78 2.71
N LEU A 55 9.39 1.54 1.40
CA LEU A 55 9.30 0.21 0.79
C LEU A 55 9.95 0.15 -0.60
N GLU A 56 10.27 -1.05 -1.07
CA GLU A 56 10.69 -1.31 -2.45
C GLU A 56 9.65 -0.87 -3.48
N PRO A 57 10.03 -0.42 -4.69
CA PRO A 57 9.15 0.29 -5.61
C PRO A 57 7.80 -0.38 -5.92
N ASP A 58 7.80 -1.67 -6.23
CA ASP A 58 6.57 -2.40 -6.59
C ASP A 58 5.66 -2.63 -5.38
N LEU A 59 6.27 -2.91 -4.23
CA LEU A 59 5.55 -3.11 -2.98
C LEU A 59 4.97 -1.78 -2.50
N LEU A 60 5.74 -0.69 -2.58
CA LEU A 60 5.32 0.68 -2.27
C LEU A 60 4.05 1.04 -3.04
N ALA A 61 4.08 0.86 -4.37
CA ALA A 61 2.94 1.12 -5.25
C ALA A 61 1.72 0.27 -4.91
N GLY A 62 1.94 -1.03 -4.67
CA GLY A 62 0.85 -1.93 -4.32
C GLY A 62 0.20 -1.59 -2.98
N VAL A 63 0.99 -1.22 -1.99
CA VAL A 63 0.53 -0.94 -0.62
C VAL A 63 -0.15 0.42 -0.55
N ALA A 64 0.38 1.43 -1.24
CA ALA A 64 -0.27 2.72 -1.37
C ALA A 64 -1.68 2.56 -1.96
N ALA A 65 -1.82 1.82 -3.06
CA ALA A 65 -3.13 1.56 -3.67
C ALA A 65 -4.12 0.90 -2.70
N LEU A 66 -3.71 -0.19 -2.01
CA LEU A 66 -4.56 -0.87 -1.03
C LEU A 66 -4.97 0.05 0.13
N LEU A 67 -4.03 0.85 0.66
CA LEU A 67 -4.31 1.77 1.76
C LEU A 67 -5.26 2.89 1.31
N THR A 68 -5.11 3.40 0.08
CA THR A 68 -6.05 4.35 -0.51
C THR A 68 -7.43 3.74 -0.69
N GLU A 69 -7.54 2.49 -1.17
CA GLU A 69 -8.81 1.75 -1.23
C GLU A 69 -9.46 1.60 0.16
N ALA A 70 -8.65 1.45 1.21
CA ALA A 70 -9.10 1.40 2.61
C ALA A 70 -9.43 2.78 3.22
N GLY A 71 -9.26 3.87 2.47
CA GLY A 71 -9.57 5.23 2.89
C GLY A 71 -8.42 5.97 3.60
N CYS A 72 -7.24 5.37 3.71
CA CYS A 72 -6.06 6.07 4.22
C CYS A 72 -5.57 7.14 3.25
N HIS A 73 -4.81 8.10 3.76
CA HIS A 73 -4.11 9.12 2.99
C HIS A 73 -2.61 8.88 3.07
N VAL A 74 -1.98 8.54 1.94
CA VAL A 74 -0.54 8.28 1.87
C VAL A 74 0.20 9.61 1.73
N VAL A 75 0.73 10.11 2.83
CA VAL A 75 1.30 11.47 2.91
C VAL A 75 2.74 11.55 2.41
N THR A 76 3.49 10.45 2.49
CA THR A 76 4.82 10.35 1.88
C THR A 76 5.14 8.89 1.60
N ALA A 77 5.87 8.66 0.51
CA ALA A 77 6.32 7.35 0.11
C ALA A 77 7.79 7.42 -0.33
N VAL A 78 8.65 6.71 0.39
CA VAL A 78 10.09 6.66 0.12
C VAL A 78 10.45 5.30 -0.45
N SER A 79 11.19 5.33 -1.56
CA SER A 79 11.70 4.13 -2.23
C SER A 79 13.22 4.18 -2.33
N PRO A 80 13.95 3.06 -2.18
CA PRO A 80 15.41 3.07 -2.31
C PRO A 80 15.87 3.22 -3.77
N THR A 81 14.99 3.01 -4.75
CA THR A 81 15.31 3.11 -6.18
C THR A 81 14.21 3.78 -6.97
N THR A 82 14.54 4.25 -8.17
CA THR A 82 13.57 4.85 -9.08
C THR A 82 12.80 3.79 -9.85
N ALA A 83 11.51 4.03 -10.11
CA ALA A 83 10.73 3.27 -11.08
C ALA A 83 9.65 4.18 -11.68
N ASP A 84 9.36 4.02 -12.97
CA ASP A 84 8.49 4.93 -13.71
C ASP A 84 7.04 4.94 -13.18
N HIS A 85 6.57 3.81 -12.66
CA HIS A 85 5.21 3.68 -12.13
C HIS A 85 5.00 4.47 -10.83
N LEU A 86 6.06 4.81 -10.10
CA LEU A 86 5.98 5.59 -8.85
C LEU A 86 5.42 6.99 -9.06
N ARG A 87 5.57 7.56 -10.27
CA ARG A 87 5.10 8.92 -10.62
C ARG A 87 3.58 9.10 -10.63
N HIS A 88 2.84 7.99 -10.67
CA HIS A 88 1.38 7.99 -10.82
C HIS A 88 0.65 7.38 -9.63
N MET A 89 1.38 7.08 -8.55
CA MET A 89 0.83 6.47 -7.34
C MET A 89 -0.05 7.47 -6.57
N PRO A 90 -1.12 7.03 -5.90
CA PRO A 90 -1.94 7.89 -5.03
C PRO A 90 -1.16 8.27 -3.75
N CYS A 91 -0.30 9.27 -3.84
CA CYS A 91 0.52 9.79 -2.75
C CYS A 91 0.84 11.26 -2.99
N ASP A 92 0.92 12.05 -1.91
CA ASP A 92 1.24 13.47 -2.00
C ASP A 92 2.70 13.73 -2.43
N ASP A 93 3.62 12.88 -1.95
CA ASP A 93 5.06 13.06 -2.18
C ASP A 93 5.76 11.69 -2.28
N VAL A 94 6.43 11.46 -3.42
CA VAL A 94 7.15 10.21 -3.71
C VAL A 94 8.61 10.50 -3.98
N VAL A 95 9.48 9.85 -3.22
CA VAL A 95 10.90 10.23 -3.12
C VAL A 95 11.77 8.99 -3.26
N VAL A 96 12.87 9.13 -4.00
CA VAL A 96 13.95 8.14 -3.96
C VAL A 96 14.92 8.54 -2.86
N GLY A 97 15.06 7.72 -1.83
CA GLY A 97 15.76 8.08 -0.60
C GLY A 97 15.86 6.91 0.37
N ASP A 98 16.18 7.21 1.62
CA ASP A 98 16.37 6.22 2.68
C ASP A 98 15.47 6.46 3.91
N PHE A 99 15.82 5.85 5.04
CA PHE A 99 15.04 5.99 6.28
C PHE A 99 15.17 7.35 6.97
N GLU A 100 16.24 8.11 6.68
CA GLU A 100 16.36 9.49 7.14
C GLU A 100 15.37 10.37 6.38
N ASP A 101 15.30 10.24 5.05
CA ASP A 101 14.28 10.91 4.23
C ASP A 101 12.86 10.55 4.69
N ALA A 102 12.62 9.26 4.96
CA ALA A 102 11.31 8.78 5.41
C ALA A 102 10.94 9.42 6.75
N GLU A 103 11.90 9.59 7.66
CA GLU A 103 11.66 10.21 8.95
C GLU A 103 11.29 11.69 8.83
N GLU A 104 12.11 12.47 8.13
CA GLU A 104 11.92 13.92 7.99
C GLU A 104 10.57 14.22 7.35
N ARG A 105 10.27 13.55 6.23
CA ARG A 105 9.02 13.76 5.48
C ARG A 105 7.79 13.27 6.24
N SER A 106 7.92 12.16 6.97
CA SER A 106 6.83 11.67 7.83
C SER A 106 6.47 12.68 8.92
N ARG A 107 7.49 13.30 9.53
CA ARG A 107 7.31 14.32 10.56
C ARG A 107 6.61 15.55 9.98
N ASP A 108 7.12 16.07 8.87
CA ASP A 108 6.61 17.29 8.24
C ASP A 108 5.16 17.14 7.76
N ALA A 109 4.81 15.96 7.23
CA ALA A 109 3.46 15.66 6.78
C ALA A 109 2.52 15.15 7.91
N GLY A 110 3.05 14.94 9.11
CA GLY A 110 2.30 14.49 10.28
C GLY A 110 1.77 13.05 10.18
N ALA A 111 2.56 12.13 9.63
CA ALA A 111 2.20 10.72 9.55
C ALA A 111 1.80 10.15 10.92
N GLN A 112 0.85 9.22 10.92
CA GLN A 112 0.29 8.55 12.11
C GLN A 112 0.63 7.05 12.14
N LEU A 113 1.17 6.52 11.05
CA LEU A 113 1.60 5.14 10.88
C LEU A 113 2.78 5.13 9.91
N LEU A 114 3.84 4.41 10.25
CA LEU A 114 4.91 4.06 9.33
C LEU A 114 4.69 2.63 8.84
N VAL A 115 4.75 2.41 7.52
CA VAL A 115 4.81 1.07 6.92
C VAL A 115 6.19 0.87 6.31
N ALA A 116 6.96 -0.05 6.88
CA ALA A 116 8.33 -0.30 6.46
C ALA A 116 8.81 -1.68 6.92
N SER A 117 9.99 -2.10 6.48
CA SER A 117 10.63 -3.32 6.99
C SER A 117 11.10 -3.16 8.44
N SER A 118 11.72 -4.18 9.01
CA SER A 118 12.27 -4.14 10.38
C SER A 118 13.28 -3.01 10.61
N HIS A 119 13.96 -2.54 9.56
CA HIS A 119 14.85 -1.37 9.62
C HIS A 119 14.12 -0.06 9.97
N GLY A 120 12.81 0.02 9.73
CA GLY A 120 12.01 1.19 10.10
C GLY A 120 11.73 1.32 11.61
N ALA A 121 12.15 0.36 12.44
CA ALA A 121 11.86 0.37 13.88
C ALA A 121 12.38 1.62 14.60
N ALA A 122 13.63 2.00 14.33
CA ALA A 122 14.24 3.17 14.97
C ALA A 122 13.58 4.48 14.48
N THR A 123 13.20 4.55 13.20
CA THR A 123 12.47 5.70 12.63
C THR A 123 11.10 5.85 13.28
N ALA A 124 10.33 4.76 13.39
CA ALA A 124 9.02 4.77 14.05
C ALA A 124 9.11 5.20 15.53
N GLU A 125 10.13 4.69 16.25
CA GLU A 125 10.39 5.06 17.65
C GLU A 125 10.67 6.56 17.79
N ARG A 126 11.56 7.12 16.95
CA ARG A 126 11.87 8.57 16.97
C ARG A 126 10.69 9.45 16.55
N LEU A 127 9.85 8.98 15.65
CA LEU A 127 8.61 9.66 15.26
C LEU A 127 7.50 9.54 16.31
N GLY A 128 7.58 8.57 17.23
CA GLY A 128 6.54 8.29 18.20
C GLY A 128 5.26 7.73 17.58
N ILE A 129 5.36 7.04 16.43
CA ILE A 129 4.22 6.45 15.70
C ILE A 129 4.36 4.93 15.56
N PRO A 130 3.26 4.18 15.44
CA PRO A 130 3.32 2.74 15.22
C PRO A 130 4.03 2.37 13.91
N LEU A 131 4.70 1.22 13.92
CA LEU A 131 5.29 0.57 12.75
C LEU A 131 4.45 -0.64 12.34
N LEU A 132 3.93 -0.63 11.12
CA LEU A 132 3.45 -1.82 10.42
C LEU A 132 4.60 -2.43 9.63
N ARG A 133 5.07 -3.59 10.04
CA ARG A 133 6.18 -4.28 9.37
C ARG A 133 5.73 -4.90 8.05
N LEU A 134 6.31 -4.44 6.95
CA LEU A 134 6.06 -4.96 5.61
C LEU A 134 7.30 -4.77 4.74
N GLY A 135 7.52 -5.68 3.80
CA GLY A 135 8.74 -5.71 2.99
C GLY A 135 9.80 -6.60 3.65
N PHE A 136 11.05 -6.39 3.26
CA PHE A 136 12.18 -7.20 3.70
C PHE A 136 13.30 -6.30 4.21
N PRO A 137 14.03 -6.68 5.29
CA PRO A 137 13.79 -7.84 6.17
C PRO A 137 12.66 -7.63 7.18
#